data_AF-A0A1R4H5C2-F1
#
_entry.id   AF-A0A1R4H5C2-F1
#
_cell.length_a   1.000
_cell.length_b   1.000
_cell.length_c   1.000
_cell.angle_alpha   90.00
_cell.angle_beta   90.00
_cell.angle_gamma   90.00
#
_symmetry.space_group_name_H-M   'P 1'
#
loop_
_entity.id
_entity.type
_entity.pdbx_description
1 polymer ?
#
loop_
_entity_poly.entity_id
_entity_poly.type
_entity_poly.pdbx_seq_one_letter_code
_entity_poly.pdbx_strand_id
1 'polypeptide(L)'
;MNQIIVEKNPAQTRLDTLGVTKWETWEKEVSVFPWEFPEQEIAYILAGECVITPTGGTPVSFGKGDLVTFPAGMTCSWEVKQPLHKHYKLDGNALTQAYLRVKSAVKKALKL
;
A
#
# COMPACT_ATOMS: atom_id res chain seq x y z
N MET A 1 -5.70 -11.68 -8.84
CA MET A 1 -6.01 -11.79 -7.40
C MET A 1 -5.89 -10.39 -6.83
N ASN A 2 -7.01 -9.75 -6.47
CA ASN A 2 -7.10 -8.32 -6.13
C ASN A 2 -7.36 -8.09 -4.64
N GLN A 3 -6.90 -9.00 -3.77
CA GLN A 3 -7.21 -8.95 -2.35
C GLN A 3 -6.04 -8.34 -1.55
N ILE A 4 -6.37 -7.42 -0.65
CA ILE A 4 -5.43 -6.90 0.35
C ILE A 4 -5.14 -8.00 1.37
N ILE A 5 -3.87 -8.25 1.64
CA ILE A 5 -3.44 -9.22 2.65
C ILE A 5 -2.92 -8.45 3.85
N VAL A 6 -3.45 -8.74 5.04
CA VAL A 6 -2.99 -8.16 6.30
C VAL A 6 -2.45 -9.28 7.19
N GLU A 7 -1.15 -9.27 7.41
CA GLU A 7 -0.48 -10.12 8.40
C GLU A 7 -0.38 -9.33 9.71
N LYS A 8 -1.18 -9.73 10.71
CA LYS A 8 -1.23 -9.09 12.02
C LYS A 8 -0.03 -9.50 12.86
N ASN A 9 0.77 -8.52 13.31
CA ASN A 9 1.94 -8.74 14.18
C ASN A 9 2.85 -9.90 13.70
N PRO A 10 3.45 -9.79 12.49
CA PRO A 10 4.36 -10.81 11.99
C PRO A 10 5.55 -11.00 12.93
N ALA A 11 6.15 -12.20 12.91
CA ALA A 11 7.34 -12.47 13.70
C ALA A 11 8.51 -11.55 13.30
N GLN A 12 9.34 -11.17 14.27
CA GLN A 12 10.50 -10.30 13.99
C GLN A 12 11.44 -10.91 12.93
N THR A 13 11.66 -12.22 12.95
CA THR A 13 12.45 -12.93 11.93
C THR A 13 11.91 -12.75 10.51
N ARG A 14 10.60 -12.64 10.34
CA ARG A 14 9.94 -12.35 9.06
C ARG A 14 10.26 -10.93 8.60
N LEU A 15 10.16 -9.96 9.50
CA LEU A 15 10.50 -8.55 9.23
C LEU A 15 11.98 -8.37 8.88
N ASP A 16 12.87 -9.07 9.61
CA ASP A 16 14.31 -9.03 9.39
C ASP A 16 14.68 -9.65 8.04
N THR A 17 14.08 -10.78 7.69
CA THR A 17 14.26 -11.45 6.38
C THR A 17 13.83 -10.54 5.23
N LEU A 18 12.74 -9.79 5.42
CA LEU A 18 12.25 -8.81 4.45
C LEU A 18 13.11 -7.54 4.41
N GLY A 19 13.92 -7.29 5.44
CA GLY A 19 14.74 -6.10 5.57
C GLY A 19 13.92 -4.81 5.71
N VAL A 20 12.77 -4.88 6.39
CA VAL A 20 11.78 -3.79 6.47
C VAL A 20 12.38 -2.47 6.94
N THR A 21 13.34 -2.50 7.86
CA THR A 21 14.04 -1.32 8.38
C THR A 21 14.85 -0.55 7.34
N LYS A 22 15.11 -1.14 6.18
CA LYS A 22 15.83 -0.54 5.05
C LYS A 22 14.90 0.02 3.97
N TRP A 23 13.61 -0.19 4.11
CA TRP A 23 12.63 0.30 3.14
C TRP A 23 12.40 1.79 3.30
N GLU A 24 11.98 2.44 2.22
CA GLU A 24 11.58 3.85 2.24
C GLU A 24 10.45 4.07 3.25
N THR A 25 10.42 5.25 3.86
CA THR A 25 9.38 5.64 4.81
C THR A 25 8.37 6.57 4.16
N TRP A 26 7.13 6.49 4.60
CA TRP A 26 6.08 7.41 4.19
C TRP A 26 5.15 7.75 5.36
N GLU A 27 4.70 8.99 5.40
CA GLU A 27 3.86 9.54 6.46
C GLU A 27 2.63 10.26 5.88
N LYS A 28 1.53 10.23 6.63
CA LYS A 28 0.30 10.94 6.27
C LYS A 28 -0.55 11.27 7.49
N GLU A 29 -1.03 12.51 7.54
CA GLU A 29 -1.99 12.99 8.53
C GLU A 29 -3.40 12.41 8.32
N VAL A 30 -4.25 12.55 9.35
CA VAL A 30 -5.64 12.12 9.32
C VAL A 30 -6.36 12.75 8.13
N SER A 31 -6.80 11.91 7.20
CA SER A 31 -7.38 12.33 5.94
C SER A 31 -8.10 11.18 5.23
N VAL A 32 -9.01 11.54 4.31
CA VAL A 32 -9.67 10.59 3.41
C VAL A 32 -9.36 10.98 1.98
N PHE A 33 -8.85 10.05 1.17
CA PHE A 33 -8.48 10.34 -0.21
C PHE A 33 -8.57 9.09 -1.11
N PRO A 34 -8.87 9.27 -2.41
CA PRO A 34 -8.79 8.19 -3.37
C PRO A 34 -7.33 7.85 -3.69
N TRP A 35 -7.04 6.57 -3.90
CA TRP A 35 -5.70 6.09 -4.26
C TRP A 35 -5.75 4.97 -5.29
N GLU A 36 -4.68 4.81 -6.04
CA GLU A 36 -4.45 3.71 -6.98
C GLU A 36 -3.05 3.15 -6.73
N PHE A 37 -2.95 1.82 -6.63
CA PHE A 37 -1.68 1.12 -6.54
C PHE A 37 -1.28 0.66 -7.95
N PRO A 38 -0.42 1.38 -8.69
CA PRO A 38 -0.03 0.99 -10.05
C PRO A 38 0.80 -0.31 -10.07
N GLU A 39 1.44 -0.61 -8.94
CA GLU A 39 2.31 -1.75 -8.71
C GLU A 39 2.02 -2.34 -7.33
N GLN A 40 2.47 -3.56 -7.08
CA GLN A 40 2.28 -4.18 -5.77
C GLN A 40 3.13 -3.43 -4.75
N GLU A 41 2.51 -3.10 -3.62
CA GLU A 41 3.17 -2.45 -2.49
C GLU A 41 3.07 -3.35 -1.26
N ILE A 42 4.19 -3.56 -0.57
CA ILE A 42 4.22 -4.18 0.75
C ILE A 42 4.60 -3.10 1.75
N ALA A 43 3.79 -2.95 2.79
CA ALA A 43 3.96 -1.92 3.81
C ALA A 43 3.96 -2.52 5.22
N TYR A 44 4.94 -2.12 6.03
CA TYR A 44 4.92 -2.38 7.47
C TYR A 44 4.55 -1.10 8.21
N ILE A 45 3.53 -1.17 9.05
CA ILE A 45 2.95 -0.01 9.70
C ILE A 45 3.66 0.26 11.03
N LEU A 46 4.39 1.37 11.10
CA LEU A 46 5.12 1.80 12.29
C LEU A 46 4.21 2.52 13.30
N ALA A 47 3.25 3.29 12.79
CA ALA A 47 2.27 4.01 13.59
C ALA A 47 0.99 4.28 12.78
N GLY A 48 -0.09 4.55 13.49
CA GLY A 48 -1.37 4.93 12.92
C GLY A 48 -2.38 3.79 12.81
N GLU A 49 -3.55 4.16 12.30
CA GLU A 49 -4.70 3.29 12.09
C GLU A 49 -5.38 3.74 10.80
N CYS A 50 -5.67 2.78 9.92
CA CYS A 50 -6.20 3.05 8.59
C CYS A 50 -7.28 2.05 8.21
N VAL A 51 -8.18 2.51 7.35
CA VAL A 51 -9.14 1.69 6.64
C VAL A 51 -8.95 1.93 5.15
N ILE A 52 -8.72 0.88 4.38
CA ILE A 52 -8.75 0.93 2.92
C ILE A 52 -10.01 0.23 2.44
N THR A 53 -10.75 0.87 1.55
CA THR A 53 -11.90 0.27 0.86
C THR A 53 -11.60 0.14 -0.63
N PRO A 54 -11.31 -1.06 -1.15
CA PRO A 54 -11.18 -1.29 -2.58
C PRO A 54 -12.46 -0.91 -3.33
N THR A 55 -12.33 -0.41 -4.56
CA THR A 55 -13.49 -0.13 -5.41
C THR A 55 -14.29 -1.42 -5.66
N GLY A 56 -15.55 -1.45 -5.21
CA GLY A 56 -16.41 -2.64 -5.31
C GLY A 56 -16.06 -3.77 -4.32
N GLY A 57 -15.17 -3.52 -3.36
CA GLY A 57 -14.77 -4.47 -2.32
C GLY A 57 -15.24 -4.07 -0.92
N THR A 58 -14.87 -4.88 0.06
CA THR A 58 -15.13 -4.62 1.48
C THR A 58 -14.00 -3.81 2.13
N PRO A 59 -14.28 -2.93 3.09
CA PRO A 59 -13.25 -2.25 3.86
C PRO A 59 -12.31 -3.21 4.58
N VAL A 60 -11.02 -2.86 4.64
CA VAL A 60 -9.95 -3.61 5.31
C VAL A 60 -9.21 -2.67 6.27
N SER A 61 -9.17 -3.06 7.55
CA SER A 61 -8.56 -2.26 8.62
C SER A 61 -7.18 -2.80 9.02
N PHE A 62 -6.23 -1.90 9.17
CA PHE A 62 -4.86 -2.20 9.60
C PHE A 62 -4.26 -1.03 10.38
N GLY A 63 -3.25 -1.32 11.18
CA GLY A 63 -2.60 -0.33 12.02
C GLY A 63 -1.20 -0.76 12.45
N LYS A 64 -0.65 -0.06 13.44
CA LYS A 64 0.69 -0.32 13.99
C LYS A 64 0.95 -1.81 14.21
N GLY A 65 2.08 -2.28 13.69
CA GLY A 65 2.54 -3.67 13.81
C GLY A 65 2.08 -4.59 12.68
N ASP A 66 1.20 -4.12 11.79
CA ASP A 66 0.72 -4.94 10.67
C ASP A 66 1.68 -4.88 9.47
N LEU A 67 1.82 -6.01 8.77
CA LEU A 67 2.43 -6.08 7.45
C LEU A 67 1.33 -6.27 6.40
N VAL A 68 1.19 -5.30 5.50
CA VAL A 68 0.08 -5.22 4.56
C VAL A 68 0.61 -5.33 3.13
N THR A 69 -0.03 -6.15 2.31
CA THR A 69 0.27 -6.25 0.88
C THR A 69 -0.91 -5.72 0.07
N PHE A 70 -0.66 -4.71 -0.75
CA PHE A 70 -1.61 -4.08 -1.66
C PHE A 70 -1.35 -4.58 -3.09
N PRO A 71 -2.35 -5.17 -3.77
CA PRO A 71 -2.17 -5.70 -5.12
C PRO A 71 -2.06 -4.60 -6.18
N ALA A 72 -1.25 -4.84 -7.20
CA ALA A 72 -1.12 -3.96 -8.36
C ALA A 72 -2.44 -3.78 -9.12
N GLY A 73 -2.65 -2.57 -9.64
CA GLY A 73 -3.85 -2.17 -10.39
C GLY A 73 -5.10 -1.95 -9.54
N MET A 74 -5.00 -1.96 -8.21
CA MET A 74 -6.15 -1.74 -7.33
C MET A 74 -6.42 -0.25 -7.14
N THR A 75 -7.67 0.17 -7.32
CA THR A 75 -8.18 1.47 -6.90
C THR A 75 -8.94 1.34 -5.58
N CYS A 76 -8.81 2.34 -4.71
CA CYS A 76 -9.43 2.32 -3.39
C CYS A 76 -9.70 3.73 -2.84
N SER A 77 -10.53 3.80 -1.80
CA SER A 77 -10.58 4.94 -0.89
C SER A 77 -9.75 4.61 0.36
N TRP A 78 -8.88 5.52 0.75
CA TRP A 78 -8.05 5.40 1.94
C TRP A 78 -8.56 6.37 3.00
N GLU A 79 -8.83 5.86 4.20
CA GLU A 79 -9.17 6.63 5.39
C GLU A 79 -8.06 6.43 6.43
N VAL A 80 -7.32 7.49 6.72
CA VAL A 80 -6.31 7.54 7.78
C VAL A 80 -6.99 8.08 9.04
N LYS A 81 -7.23 7.22 10.04
CA LYS A 81 -7.93 7.57 11.29
C LYS A 81 -7.00 8.14 12.35
N GLN A 82 -5.76 7.66 12.36
CA GLN A 82 -4.66 8.18 13.17
C GLN A 82 -3.45 8.37 12.26
N PRO A 83 -2.58 9.38 12.50
CA PRO A 83 -1.43 9.67 11.64
C PRO A 83 -0.64 8.41 11.29
N LEU A 84 -0.55 8.13 10.00
CA LEU A 84 0.07 6.94 9.45
C LEU A 84 1.56 7.20 9.28
N HIS A 85 2.38 6.27 9.76
CA HIS A 85 3.79 6.15 9.42
C HIS A 85 4.08 4.69 9.06
N LYS A 86 4.71 4.46 7.91
CA LYS A 86 5.02 3.11 7.41
C LYS A 86 6.39 3.04 6.74
N HIS A 87 6.98 1.86 6.80
CA HIS A 87 7.97 1.42 5.81
C HIS A 87 7.23 0.80 4.63
N TYR A 88 7.66 1.07 3.40
CA TYR A 88 7.03 0.49 2.22
C TYR A 88 8.05 0.11 1.14
N LYS A 89 7.72 -0.94 0.40
CA LYS A 89 8.47 -1.40 -0.76
C LYS A 89 7.51 -1.62 -1.92
N LEU A 90 7.93 -1.14 -3.08
CA LEU A 90 7.25 -1.37 -4.36
C LEU A 90 7.92 -2.53 -5.10
N ASP A 91 7.14 -3.38 -5.75
CA ASP A 91 7.67 -4.42 -6.61
C ASP A 91 8.31 -3.85 -7.89
N GLY A 92 9.23 -4.61 -8.47
CA GLY A 92 9.93 -4.27 -9.71
C GLY A 92 11.17 -3.40 -9.53
N ASN A 93 11.72 -2.92 -10.65
CA ASN A 93 12.86 -2.00 -10.72
C ASN A 93 12.42 -0.66 -11.34
N ALA A 94 13.31 0.35 -11.33
CA ALA A 94 12.98 1.68 -11.81
C ALA A 94 12.37 1.72 -13.22
N LEU A 95 12.81 0.85 -14.14
CA LEU A 95 12.27 0.78 -15.50
C LEU A 95 10.85 0.21 -15.53
N THR A 96 10.61 -0.88 -14.79
CA THR A 96 9.27 -1.49 -14.73
C THR A 96 8.27 -0.57 -14.03
N GLN A 97 8.71 0.11 -12.97
CA GLN A 97 7.88 1.07 -12.24
C GLN A 97 7.52 2.28 -13.13
N ALA A 98 8.50 2.83 -13.87
CA ALA A 98 8.24 3.91 -14.82
C ALA A 98 7.25 3.49 -15.92
N TYR A 99 7.40 2.29 -16.48
CA TYR A 99 6.47 1.76 -17.48
C TYR A 99 5.04 1.63 -16.94
N LEU A 100 4.87 1.05 -15.74
CA LEU A 100 3.54 0.88 -15.12
C LEU A 100 2.86 2.23 -14.85
N ARG A 101 3.62 3.23 -14.39
CA ARG A 101 3.10 4.59 -14.15
C ARG A 101 2.69 5.29 -15.44
N VAL A 102 3.49 5.22 -16.50
CA VAL A 102 3.13 5.77 -17.82
C VAL A 102 1.89 5.06 -18.37
N LYS A 103 1.84 3.73 -18.27
CA LYS A 103 0.69 2.94 -18.72
C LYS A 103 -0.59 3.32 -17.97
N SER A 104 -0.56 3.46 -16.65
CA SER A 104 -1.71 3.91 -15.85
C SER A 104 -2.15 5.33 -16.24
N ALA A 105 -1.20 6.25 -16.41
CA ALA A 105 -1.49 7.62 -16.84
C ALA A 105 -2.15 7.68 -18.24
N VAL A 106 -1.65 6.91 -19.20
CA VAL A 106 -2.22 6.82 -20.56
C VAL A 106 -3.63 6.23 -20.53
N LYS A 107 -3.85 5.15 -19.76
CA LYS A 107 -5.18 4.55 -19.59
C LYS A 107 -6.18 5.58 -19.06
N LYS A 108 -5.80 6.33 -18.04
CA LYS A 108 -6.62 7.39 -17.43
C LYS A 108 -6.95 8.51 -18.42
N ALA A 109 -5.97 8.93 -19.24
CA ALA A 109 -6.17 9.96 -20.27
C ALA A 109 -7.13 9.51 -21.38
N LEU A 110 -7.15 8.21 -21.70
CA LEU A 110 -7.98 7.65 -22.77
C LEU A 110 -9.42 7.30 -22.33
N LYS A 111 -9.79 7.49 -21.05
CA LYS A 111 -11.09 7.04 -20.47
C LYS A 111 -11.41 5.56 -20.77
N LEU A 112 -10.40 4.70 -20.78
CA LEU A 112 -10.52 3.24 -20.95
C LEU A 112 -10.45 2.51 -19.60
#